data_AF-A0AA95KVJ5-F1
#
_entry.id   AF-A0AA95KVJ5-F1
#
_cell.length_a   1.000
_cell.length_b   1.000
_cell.length_c   1.000
_cell.angle_alpha   90.00
_cell.angle_beta   90.00
_cell.angle_gamma   90.00
#
_symmetry.space_group_name_H-M   'P 1'
#
loop_
_entity.id
_entity.type
_entity.pdbx_description
1 polymer ?
#
loop_
_entity_poly.entity_id
_entity_poly.type
_entity_poly.pdbx_seq_one_letter_code
_entity_poly.pdbx_strand_id
1 'polypeptide(L)' 'MKIIITQSEAIEKGIWPKVMSAFGLDKDDEVWDKEQFILTEEQAREFGLIR' A
#
# COMPACT_ATOMS: atom_id res chain seq x y z
N MET A 1 -1.83 -1.13 15.80
CA MET A 1 -0.48 -1.05 15.19
C MET A 1 -0.54 -0.28 13.87
N LYS A 2 0.59 0.22 13.35
CA LYS A 2 0.68 0.84 12.02
C LYS A 2 1.74 0.10 11.21
N ILE A 3 1.49 -0.13 9.93
CA ILE A 3 2.42 -0.82 9.03
C ILE A 3 2.79 0.14 7.91
N ILE A 4 4.08 0.28 7.65
CA ILE A 4 4.60 1.16 6.62
C ILE A 4 5.08 0.27 5.48
N ILE A 5 4.70 0.63 4.26
CA ILE A 5 5.13 -0.05 3.04
C ILE A 5 5.47 0.98 1.97
N THR A 6 6.52 0.74 1.18
CA THR A 6 6.81 1.57 0.01
C THR A 6 5.93 1.20 -1.19
N GLN A 7 5.83 2.09 -2.17
CA GLN A 7 5.21 1.75 -3.45
C GLN A 7 5.85 0.48 -4.05
N SER A 8 7.19 0.41 -4.07
CA SER A 8 7.86 -0.74 -4.69
C SER A 8 7.57 -2.04 -3.95
N GLU A 9 7.56 -2.02 -2.62
CA GLU A 9 7.19 -3.19 -1.81
C GLU A 9 5.74 -3.61 -2.05
N ALA A 10 4.82 -2.65 -2.23
CA ALA A 10 3.42 -2.93 -2.50
C ALA A 10 3.23 -3.56 -3.90
N ILE A 11 4.04 -3.16 -4.88
CA ILE A 11 4.08 -3.79 -6.21
C ILE A 11 4.64 -5.20 -6.09
N GLU A 12 5.78 -5.39 -5.44
CA GLU A 12 6.43 -6.70 -5.26
C GLU A 12 5.51 -7.71 -4.54
N LYS A 13 4.71 -7.24 -3.58
CA LYS A 13 3.74 -8.04 -2.84
C LYS A 13 2.40 -8.21 -3.56
N GLY A 14 2.22 -7.59 -4.73
CA GLY A 14 0.98 -7.68 -5.52
C GLY A 14 -0.23 -6.99 -4.88
N ILE A 15 -0.01 -6.08 -3.94
CA ILE A 15 -1.07 -5.36 -3.22
C ILE A 15 -1.21 -3.90 -3.65
N TRP A 16 -0.38 -3.43 -4.57
CA TRP A 16 -0.40 -2.06 -5.07
C TRP A 16 -1.79 -1.55 -5.51
N PRO A 17 -2.60 -2.32 -6.25
CA PRO A 17 -3.96 -1.88 -6.61
C PRO A 17 -4.86 -1.62 -5.39
N LYS A 18 -4.68 -2.38 -4.31
CA LYS A 18 -5.43 -2.17 -3.05
C LYS A 18 -4.94 -0.93 -2.32
N VAL A 19 -3.62 -0.69 -2.31
CA VAL A 19 -3.03 0.52 -1.74
C VAL A 19 -3.53 1.75 -2.49
N MET A 20 -3.48 1.75 -3.83
CA MET A 20 -4.03 2.85 -4.63
C MET A 20 -5.49 3.15 -4.27
N SER A 21 -6.35 2.12 -4.24
CA SER A 21 -7.77 2.28 -3.89
C SER A 21 -7.97 2.82 -2.47
N ALA A 22 -7.13 2.44 -1.50
CA ALA A 22 -7.24 2.87 -0.12
C ALA A 22 -6.81 4.34 0.09
N PHE A 23 -5.89 4.83 -0.75
CA PHE A 23 -5.39 6.21 -0.70
C PHE A 23 -6.03 7.12 -1.75
N GLY A 24 -6.98 6.61 -2.53
CA GLY A 24 -7.69 7.37 -3.56
C GLY A 24 -6.79 7.73 -4.75
N LEU A 25 -5.74 6.96 -5.00
CA LEU A 25 -4.83 7.15 -6.11
C LEU A 25 -5.37 6.49 -7.39
N ASP A 26 -5.12 7.14 -8.51
CA ASP A 26 -5.31 6.61 -9.83
C ASP A 26 -3.96 6.33 -10.53
N LYS A 27 -4.01 6.06 -11.83
CA LYS A 27 -2.85 5.65 -12.63
C LYS A 27 -2.05 6.86 -13.14
N ASP A 28 -2.67 8.03 -13.12
CA ASP A 28 -2.13 9.28 -13.61
C ASP A 28 -1.46 10.07 -12.46
N ASP A 29 -1.73 9.68 -11.21
CA ASP A 29 -1.01 10.15 -10.02
C ASP A 29 0.49 9.77 -10.08
N GLU A 30 1.34 10.77 -9.87
CA GLU A 30 2.78 10.60 -9.82
C GLU A 30 3.19 10.09 -8.43
N VAL A 31 3.67 8.85 -8.37
CA VAL A 31 4.03 8.16 -7.12
C VAL A 31 5.45 7.65 -7.20
N TRP A 32 6.22 7.87 -6.13
CA TRP A 32 7.65 7.53 -6.14
C TRP A 32 7.86 6.12 -5.58
N ASP A 33 8.84 5.39 -6.11
CA ASP A 33 9.18 4.03 -5.66
C ASP A 33 9.40 3.92 -4.13
N LYS A 34 9.99 4.97 -3.55
CA LYS A 34 10.29 5.07 -2.11
C LYS A 34 9.18 5.73 -1.28
N GLU A 35 8.10 6.15 -1.92
CA GLU A 35 6.97 6.77 -1.25
C GLU A 35 6.32 5.77 -0.28
N GLN A 36 6.05 6.23 0.93
CA GLN A 36 5.61 5.39 2.04
C GLN A 36 4.12 5.55 2.29
N PHE A 37 3.44 4.41 2.37
CA PHE A 37 2.03 4.30 2.68
C PHE A 37 1.86 3.70 4.07
N ILE A 38 1.14 4.41 4.94
CA ILE A 38 0.89 3.98 6.32
C ILE A 38 -0.47 3.29 6.39
N LEU A 39 -0.44 1.96 6.48
CA LEU A 39 -1.62 1.13 6.62
C LEU A 39 -2.04 1.03 8.08
N THR A 40 -3.36 1.01 8.30
CA THR A 40 -3.92 0.54 9.56
C THR A 40 -3.67 -0.95 9.71
N GLU A 41 -3.77 -1.44 10.94
CA GLU A 41 -3.69 -2.88 11.21
C GLU A 41 -4.79 -3.66 10.48
N GLU A 42 -6.00 -3.11 10.39
CA GLU A 42 -7.12 -3.69 9.65
C GLU A 42 -6.80 -3.82 8.16
N GLN A 43 -6.36 -2.73 7.52
CA GLN A 43 -5.94 -2.73 6.11
C GLN A 43 -4.82 -3.74 5.87
N ALA A 44 -3.84 -3.81 6.76
CA ALA A 44 -2.74 -4.75 6.61
C ALA A 44 -3.17 -6.23 6.73
N ARG A 45 -4.16 -6.53 7.59
CA ARG A 45 -4.78 -7.87 7.65
C ARG A 45 -5.57 -8.17 6.37
N GLU A 46 -6.39 -7.22 5.91
CA GLU A 46 -7.15 -7.36 4.65
C GLU A 46 -6.25 -7.54 3.43
N PHE A 47 -5.08 -6.91 3.45
CA PHE A 47 -4.11 -6.97 2.36
C PHE A 47 -3.22 -8.23 2.46
N GLY A 48 -3.31 -8.99 3.56
CA GLY A 48 -2.55 -10.22 3.78
C GLY A 48 -1.09 -9.98 4.18
N LEU A 49 -0.76 -8.78 4.67
CA LEU A 49 0.60 -8.43 5.16
C LEU A 49 0.88 -9.01 6.54
N ILE A 50 -0.17 -9.19 7.34
CA ILE A 50 -0.12 -9.78 8.69
C ILE A 50 -1.32 -10.72 8.89
N ARG A 51 -1.17 -11.68 9.80
CA ARG A 51 -2.22 -12.65 10.20
C ARG A 51 -3.01 -12.15 11.40
#